data_AF-A0A2D4PSZ5-F1
#
_entry.id   AF-A0A2D4PSZ5-F1
#
_cell.length_a   1.000
_cell.length_b   1.000
_cell.length_c   1.000
_cell.angle_alpha   90.00
_cell.angle_beta   90.00
_cell.angle_gamma   90.00
#
_symmetry.space_group_name_H-M   'P 1'
#
loop_
_entity.id
_entity.type
_entity.pdbx_description
1 polymer ?
#
loop_
_entity_poly.entity_id
_entity_poly.type
_entity_poly.pdbx_seq_one_letter_code
_entity_poly.pdbx_strand_id
1 'polypeptide(L)'
;VCGEQIAMFKDYNLNRHYETKHAQKYKNLTEAERARASEDLLSKLQRQKGFFTKLHASKDAAIRTSFVISHKIARNSKPFSDGEFVKECLVDSVAIICPEKKEAFSIMPLSRRTVTRRVED
;
A
#
# COMPACT_ATOMS: atom_id res chain seq x y z
N VAL A 1 14.04 10.94 1.11
CA VAL A 1 14.88 12.16 0.94
C VAL A 1 14.06 13.33 0.40
N CYS A 2 13.48 13.25 -0.81
CA CYS A 2 12.68 14.34 -1.41
C CYS A 2 11.26 13.98 -1.86
N GLY A 3 10.85 12.70 -1.77
CA GLY A 3 9.49 12.28 -2.13
C GLY A 3 9.22 12.19 -3.64
N GLU A 4 10.21 12.44 -4.48
CA GLU A 4 10.06 12.30 -5.93
C GLU A 4 10.11 10.84 -6.40
N GLN A 5 9.32 10.54 -7.42
CA GLN A 5 9.29 9.23 -8.06
C GLN A 5 10.41 9.11 -9.09
N ILE A 6 11.25 8.09 -8.96
CA ILE A 6 12.25 7.73 -9.96
C ILE A 6 11.61 6.71 -10.92
N ALA A 7 11.58 7.01 -12.21
CA ALA A 7 10.89 6.21 -13.23
C ALA A 7 11.30 4.74 -13.27
N MET A 8 12.57 4.43 -12.96
CA MET A 8 13.08 3.06 -12.81
C MET A 8 14.08 3.00 -11.66
N PHE A 9 13.89 2.04 -10.76
CA PHE A 9 14.73 1.81 -9.59
C PHE A 9 16.02 1.06 -9.97
N LYS A 10 16.86 1.71 -10.79
CA LYS A 10 18.19 1.24 -11.21
C LYS A 10 19.25 2.10 -10.55
N ASP A 11 20.39 1.50 -10.18
CA ASP A 11 21.49 2.20 -9.49
C ASP A 11 21.93 3.47 -10.22
N TYR A 12 22.07 3.39 -11.54
CA TYR A 12 22.40 4.56 -12.36
C TYR A 12 21.39 5.71 -12.21
N ASN A 13 20.08 5.40 -12.17
CA ASN A 13 19.04 6.41 -12.02
C ASN A 13 19.03 7.01 -10.61
N LEU A 14 19.25 6.18 -9.58
CA LEU A 14 19.38 6.64 -8.19
C LEU A 14 20.60 7.54 -8.02
N ASN A 15 21.76 7.12 -8.50
CA ASN A 15 22.99 7.90 -8.40
C ASN A 15 22.84 9.24 -9.12
N ARG A 16 22.36 9.25 -10.36
CA ARG A 16 22.12 10.49 -11.10
C ARG A 16 21.16 11.43 -10.36
N HIS A 17 20.08 10.89 -9.79
CA HIS A 17 19.14 11.69 -9.01
C HIS A 17 19.80 12.27 -7.76
N TYR A 18 20.58 11.47 -7.04
CA TYR A 18 21.30 11.92 -5.85
C TYR A 18 22.30 13.04 -6.19
N GLU A 19 23.14 12.82 -7.20
CA GLU A 19 24.14 13.79 -7.63
C GLU A 19 23.51 15.12 -8.05
N THR A 20 22.42 15.07 -8.80
CA THR A 20 21.78 16.28 -9.34
C THR A 20 20.94 17.03 -8.31
N LYS A 21 20.35 16.37 -7.32
CA LYS A 21 19.39 16.99 -6.39
C LYS A 21 19.85 17.11 -4.95
N HIS A 22 20.77 16.25 -4.52
CA HIS A 22 21.09 16.07 -3.10
C HIS A 22 22.57 16.24 -2.79
N ALA A 23 23.48 16.02 -3.74
CA ALA A 23 24.92 16.05 -3.48
C ALA A 23 25.36 17.34 -2.77
N GLN A 24 24.96 18.51 -3.25
CA GLN A 24 25.36 19.79 -2.63
C GLN A 24 24.90 19.93 -1.17
N LYS A 25 23.75 19.37 -0.83
CA LYS A 25 23.20 19.40 0.54
C LYS A 25 24.02 18.55 1.52
N TYR A 26 24.62 17.46 1.04
CA TYR A 26 25.33 16.48 1.87
C TYR A 26 26.85 16.51 1.70
N LYS A 27 27.35 17.28 0.72
CA LYS A 27 28.77 17.37 0.34
C LYS A 27 29.69 17.78 1.49
N ASN A 28 29.24 18.72 2.33
CA ASN A 28 30.04 19.31 3.39
C ASN A 28 29.78 18.67 4.76
N LEU A 29 28.96 17.62 4.84
CA LEU A 29 28.73 16.91 6.09
C LEU A 29 29.90 16.00 6.40
N THR A 30 30.33 16.04 7.65
CA THR A 30 31.22 15.02 8.23
C THR A 30 30.54 13.65 8.23
N GLU A 31 31.33 12.59 8.39
CA GLU A 31 30.80 11.22 8.44
C GLU A 31 29.77 11.03 9.57
N ALA A 32 30.04 11.59 10.75
CA ALA A 32 29.13 11.56 11.89
C ALA A 32 27.82 12.34 11.63
N GLU A 33 27.87 13.47 10.94
CA GLU A 33 26.67 14.21 10.54
C GLU A 33 25.86 13.49 9.47
N ARG A 34 26.53 12.81 8.53
CA ARG A 34 25.88 12.00 7.51
C ARG A 34 25.18 10.79 8.13
N ALA A 35 25.82 10.13 9.09
CA ALA A 35 25.23 9.02 9.84
C ALA A 35 23.96 9.48 10.59
N ARG A 36 24.05 10.59 11.34
CA ARG A 36 22.88 11.19 12.02
C ARG A 36 21.77 11.55 11.04
N ALA A 37 22.08 12.19 9.92
CA ALA A 37 21.08 12.54 8.91
C ALA A 37 20.39 11.31 8.31
N SER A 38 21.12 10.19 8.15
CA SER A 38 20.58 8.92 7.69
C SER A 38 19.59 8.32 8.71
N GLU A 39 19.97 8.27 9.99
CA GLU A 39 19.09 7.80 11.07
C GLU A 39 17.83 8.66 11.19
N ASP A 40 17.97 9.98 11.03
CA ASP A 40 16.87 10.93 11.05
C ASP A 40 15.86 10.67 9.92
N LEU A 41 16.38 10.38 8.72
CA LEU A 41 15.58 10.03 7.55
C LEU A 41 14.90 8.67 7.73
N LEU A 42 15.60 7.68 8.29
CA LEU A 42 15.04 6.37 8.62
C LEU A 42 13.91 6.49 9.65
N SER A 43 14.11 7.28 10.70
CA SER A 43 13.11 7.53 11.74
C SER A 43 11.87 8.22 11.17
N LYS A 44 12.06 9.22 10.30
CA LYS A 44 10.95 9.88 9.57
C LYS A 44 10.18 8.89 8.69
N LEU A 45 10.91 8.02 7.98
CA LEU A 45 10.31 6.97 7.14
C LEU A 45 9.54 5.94 7.98
N GLN A 46 10.10 5.47 9.09
CA GLN A 46 9.45 4.54 10.00
C GLN A 46 8.18 5.16 10.59
N ARG A 47 8.23 6.43 11.01
CA ARG A 47 7.05 7.15 11.49
C ARG A 47 5.97 7.23 10.41
N GLN A 48 6.33 7.61 9.18
CA GLN A 48 5.40 7.62 8.05
C GLN A 48 4.78 6.23 7.82
N LYS A 49 5.59 5.18 7.73
CA LYS A 49 5.11 3.80 7.60
C LYS A 49 4.20 3.39 8.76
N GLY A 50 4.54 3.77 9.98
CA GLY A 50 3.78 3.52 11.21
C GLY A 50 2.38 4.14 11.18
N PHE A 51 2.22 5.34 10.62
CA PHE A 51 0.90 5.94 10.41
C PHE A 51 0.05 5.14 9.42
N PHE A 52 0.63 4.68 8.31
CA PHE A 52 -0.08 3.84 7.33
C PHE A 52 -0.44 2.47 7.91
N THR A 53 0.47 1.80 8.60
CA THR A 53 0.17 0.51 9.23
C THR A 53 -0.86 0.63 10.34
N LYS A 54 -0.83 1.70 11.16
CA LYS A 54 -1.85 1.94 12.19
C LYS A 54 -3.25 2.20 11.59
N LEU A 55 -3.32 2.91 10.45
CA LEU A 55 -4.58 3.10 9.72
C LEU A 55 -5.15 1.77 9.17
N HIS A 56 -4.27 0.83 8.83
CA HIS A 56 -4.65 -0.46 8.26
C HIS A 56 -4.79 -1.60 9.28
N ALA A 57 -4.27 -1.46 10.50
CA ALA A 57 -4.28 -2.53 11.51
C ALA A 57 -5.68 -3.03 11.86
N SER A 58 -6.69 -2.16 11.90
CA SER A 58 -8.09 -2.57 12.11
C SER A 58 -8.75 -3.17 10.87
N LYS A 59 -8.13 -3.04 9.70
CA LYS A 59 -8.66 -3.48 8.39
C LYS A 59 -7.86 -4.61 7.77
N ASP A 60 -6.87 -5.16 8.48
CA ASP A 60 -5.91 -6.11 7.91
C ASP A 60 -6.61 -7.37 7.40
N ALA A 61 -7.57 -7.89 8.17
CA ALA A 61 -8.41 -9.02 7.75
C ALA A 61 -9.21 -8.71 6.48
N ALA A 62 -9.87 -7.54 6.40
CA ALA A 62 -10.63 -7.14 5.22
C ALA A 62 -9.73 -7.00 3.98
N ILE A 63 -8.53 -6.44 4.15
CA ILE A 63 -7.53 -6.32 3.08
C ILE A 63 -7.10 -7.70 2.58
N ARG A 64 -6.70 -8.61 3.48
CA ARG A 64 -6.30 -9.99 3.12
C ARG A 64 -7.42 -10.73 2.40
N THR A 65 -8.64 -10.69 2.93
CA THR A 65 -9.81 -11.34 2.30
C THR A 65 -10.05 -10.80 0.89
N SER A 66 -9.90 -9.50 0.69
CA SER A 66 -10.10 -8.91 -0.62
C SER A 66 -9.00 -9.26 -1.65
N PHE A 67 -7.77 -9.58 -1.23
CA PHE A 67 -6.79 -10.24 -2.10
C PHE A 67 -7.25 -11.63 -2.53
N VAL A 68 -7.71 -12.45 -1.58
CA VAL A 68 -8.20 -13.81 -1.86
C VAL A 68 -9.35 -13.79 -2.88
N ILE A 69 -10.32 -12.88 -2.69
CA ILE A 69 -11.46 -12.75 -3.61
C ILE A 69 -11.00 -12.24 -4.99
N SER A 70 -10.14 -11.22 -5.04
CA SER A 70 -9.63 -10.67 -6.31
C SER A 70 -8.92 -11.76 -7.14
N HIS A 71 -8.08 -12.58 -6.48
CA HIS A 71 -7.41 -13.70 -7.12
C HIS A 71 -8.40 -14.77 -7.60
N LYS A 72 -9.46 -15.06 -6.83
CA LYS A 72 -10.52 -15.99 -7.27
C LYS A 72 -11.26 -15.46 -8.50
N ILE A 73 -11.59 -14.17 -8.57
CA ILE A 73 -12.22 -13.54 -9.73
C ILE A 73 -11.33 -13.73 -10.97
N ALA A 74 -10.06 -13.35 -10.88
CA ALA A 74 -9.11 -13.46 -11.98
C ALA A 74 -8.89 -14.92 -12.42
N ARG A 75 -8.68 -15.84 -11.47
CA ARG A 75 -8.46 -17.26 -11.77
C ARG A 75 -9.63 -17.92 -12.49
N ASN A 76 -10.86 -17.45 -12.25
CA ASN A 76 -12.07 -17.96 -12.90
C ASN A 76 -12.47 -17.13 -14.14
N SER A 77 -11.58 -16.26 -14.62
CA SER A 77 -11.82 -15.37 -15.78
C SER A 77 -13.12 -14.56 -15.65
N LYS A 78 -13.45 -14.13 -14.43
CA LYS A 78 -14.62 -13.29 -14.18
C LYS A 78 -14.27 -11.82 -14.37
N PRO A 79 -15.21 -10.97 -14.85
CA PRO A 79 -14.99 -9.54 -14.95
C PRO A 79 -14.58 -8.95 -13.60
N PHE A 80 -13.60 -8.04 -13.60
CA PHE A 80 -13.14 -7.42 -12.34
C PHE A 80 -14.20 -6.52 -11.69
N SER A 81 -15.22 -6.10 -12.43
CA SER A 81 -16.41 -5.45 -11.85
C SER A 81 -17.24 -6.37 -10.95
N ASP A 82 -17.15 -7.69 -11.12
CA ASP A 82 -17.87 -8.64 -10.28
C ASP A 82 -17.44 -8.55 -8.81
N GLY A 83 -16.28 -7.94 -8.52
CA GLY A 83 -15.86 -7.66 -7.15
C GLY A 83 -16.86 -6.82 -6.36
N GLU A 84 -17.53 -5.85 -7.00
CA GLU A 84 -18.55 -5.01 -6.35
C GLU A 84 -19.80 -5.82 -6.02
N PHE A 85 -20.24 -6.65 -6.98
CA PHE A 85 -21.36 -7.57 -6.78
C PHE A 85 -21.08 -8.60 -5.68
N VAL A 86 -19.89 -9.23 -5.69
CA VAL A 86 -19.49 -10.18 -4.63
C VAL A 86 -19.50 -9.51 -3.26
N LYS A 87 -19.04 -8.26 -3.17
CA LYS A 87 -19.08 -7.49 -1.92
C LYS A 87 -20.50 -7.27 -1.43
N GLU A 88 -21.40 -6.86 -2.31
CA GLU A 88 -22.82 -6.65 -2.01
C GLU A 88 -23.46 -7.93 -1.47
N CYS A 89 -23.28 -9.06 -2.17
CA CYS A 89 -23.77 -10.37 -1.72
C CYS A 89 -23.26 -10.75 -0.32
N LEU A 90 -21.98 -10.51 -0.04
CA LEU A 90 -21.38 -10.83 1.27
C LEU A 90 -21.95 -9.94 2.37
N VAL A 91 -22.12 -8.64 2.13
CA VAL A 91 -22.67 -7.70 3.11
C VAL A 91 -24.12 -8.04 3.43
N ASP A 92 -24.93 -8.35 2.42
CA ASP A 92 -26.34 -8.72 2.61
C ASP A 92 -26.48 -10.05 3.36
N SER A 93 -25.66 -11.04 2.99
CA SER A 93 -25.64 -12.34 3.68
C SER A 93 -25.27 -12.19 5.16
N VAL A 94 -24.25 -11.39 5.47
CA VAL A 94 -23.80 -11.14 6.84
C VAL A 94 -24.82 -10.33 7.62
N ALA A 95 -25.51 -9.38 7.00
CA ALA A 95 -26.57 -8.61 7.65
C ALA A 95 -27.72 -9.51 8.15
N ILE A 96 -27.97 -10.64 7.49
CA ILE A 96 -29.00 -11.62 7.88
C ILE A 96 -28.46 -12.62 8.90
N ILE A 97 -27.26 -13.18 8.67
CA ILE A 97 -26.74 -14.30 9.46
C ILE A 97 -26.02 -13.84 10.74
N CYS A 98 -25.19 -12.79 10.65
CA CYS A 98 -24.38 -12.27 11.75
C CYS A 98 -24.25 -10.74 11.65
N PRO A 99 -25.34 -10.00 11.96
CA PRO A 99 -25.38 -8.55 11.79
C PRO A 99 -24.30 -7.81 12.57
N GLU A 100 -23.82 -8.37 13.68
CA GLU A 100 -22.74 -7.81 14.51
C GLU A 100 -21.40 -7.71 13.76
N LYS A 101 -21.20 -8.49 12.69
CA LYS A 101 -19.96 -8.50 11.89
C LYS A 101 -20.08 -7.74 10.58
N LYS A 102 -21.22 -7.13 10.28
CA LYS A 102 -21.49 -6.46 8.99
C LYS A 102 -20.40 -5.45 8.60
N GLU A 103 -19.96 -4.62 9.55
CA GLU A 103 -18.95 -3.58 9.29
C GLU A 103 -17.61 -4.14 8.80
N ALA A 104 -17.22 -5.33 9.24
CA ALA A 104 -15.98 -5.96 8.80
C ALA A 104 -15.99 -6.30 7.30
N PHE A 105 -17.18 -6.56 6.73
CA PHE A 105 -17.37 -6.85 5.30
C PHE A 105 -17.62 -5.55 4.50
N SER A 106 -18.31 -4.58 5.08
CA SER A 106 -18.58 -3.27 4.45
C SER A 106 -17.29 -2.51 4.10
N ILE A 107 -16.26 -2.59 4.94
CA ILE A 107 -14.98 -1.91 4.70
C ILE A 107 -14.07 -2.62 3.70
N MET A 108 -14.44 -3.82 3.23
CA MET A 108 -13.65 -4.61 2.31
C MET A 108 -13.56 -3.92 0.93
N PRO A 109 -12.36 -3.61 0.41
CA PRO A 109 -12.25 -2.92 -0.86
C PRO A 109 -12.25 -3.95 -2.01
N LEU A 110 -13.29 -3.94 -2.84
CA LEU A 110 -13.46 -4.85 -3.98
C LEU A 110 -13.92 -4.11 -5.26
N SER A 111 -13.66 -2.81 -5.35
CA SER A 111 -13.93 -2.08 -6.59
C SER A 111 -13.10 -2.64 -7.75
N ARG A 112 -13.59 -2.49 -8.99
CA ARG A 112 -12.87 -2.94 -10.20
C ARG A 112 -11.39 -2.53 -10.21
N ARG A 113 -11.09 -1.27 -9.82
CA ARG A 113 -9.71 -0.75 -9.73
C ARG A 113 -8.88 -1.48 -8.68
N THR A 114 -9.48 -1.79 -7.54
CA THR A 114 -8.79 -2.51 -6.46
C THR A 114 -8.50 -3.95 -6.89
N VAL A 115 -9.48 -4.62 -7.51
CA VAL A 115 -9.30 -5.99 -8.03
C VAL A 115 -8.18 -6.02 -9.06
N THR A 116 -8.16 -5.05 -9.99
CA THR A 116 -7.09 -4.92 -11.00
C THR A 116 -5.71 -4.85 -10.35
N ARG A 117 -5.49 -3.87 -9.46
CA ARG A 117 -4.19 -3.67 -8.81
C ARG A 117 -3.72 -4.90 -8.05
N ARG A 118 -4.63 -5.60 -7.37
CA ARG A 118 -4.28 -6.78 -6.57
C ARG A 118 -3.97 -8.03 -7.35
N VAL A 119 -4.38 -8.09 -8.61
CA VAL A 119 -4.02 -9.17 -9.52
C VAL A 119 -2.66 -8.89 -10.17
N GLU A 120 -2.28 -7.61 -10.25
CA GLU A 120 -0.97 -7.17 -10.73
C GLU A 120 0.13 -7.22 -9.64
N ASP A 121 -0.25 -6.99 -8.37
CA ASP A 121 0.61 -7.10 -7.17
C ASP A 121 1.02 -8.55 -6.87
#